data_AF-A0A928VD07-F1
#
_entry.id   AF-A0A928VD07-F1
#
_cell.length_a   1.000
_cell.length_b   1.000
_cell.length_c   1.000
_cell.angle_alpha   90.00
_cell.angle_beta   90.00
_cell.angle_gamma   90.00
#
_symmetry.space_group_name_H-M   'P 1'
#
loop_
_entity.id
_entity.type
_entity.pdbx_description
1 polymer ?
#
loop_
_entity_poly.entity_id
_entity_poly.type
_entity_poly.pdbx_seq_one_letter_code
_entity_poly.pdbx_strand_id
1 'polypeptide(L)'
;MRVFKQLFGSALAIGIFGLIALPASAQLSDTQVDRIVEALRQASKPENPNTGLYSDWQVKASNIPRWSKACGGREITPAEFQANPGTARSIVTCIVRDVIKQDARAIGNNETIAVQRVAAWWMTGDSNKFADRAIAPYVQKALRAYQTASTEKPAKPQSFYERYMNAGYDAVQRKDQNTARLYFQRALDERPQDKFALQALRNLGAAQRDSNRPTPITEKPNR
;
A
#
# COMPACT_ATOMS: atom_id res chain seq x y z
N MET A 1 -61.58 38.94 21.36
CA MET A 1 -61.69 37.69 22.14
C MET A 1 -62.95 36.93 21.74
N ARG A 2 -62.79 35.78 21.09
CA ARG A 2 -63.52 34.51 21.26
C ARG A 2 -63.35 33.68 19.98
N VAL A 3 -62.48 32.68 20.12
CA VAL A 3 -62.13 31.70 19.09
C VAL A 3 -63.26 30.68 19.00
N PHE A 4 -63.76 30.47 17.79
CA PHE A 4 -64.69 29.40 17.44
C PHE A 4 -63.89 28.11 17.26
N LYS A 5 -64.22 27.07 18.04
CA LYS A 5 -63.61 25.74 17.95
C LYS A 5 -64.62 24.84 17.24
N GLN A 6 -64.32 24.41 16.01
CA GLN A 6 -65.02 23.31 15.35
C GLN A 6 -64.03 22.26 14.82
N LEU A 7 -64.55 21.04 14.83
CA LEU A 7 -63.94 19.72 14.68
C LEU A 7 -63.73 19.31 13.20
N PHE A 8 -63.31 18.05 13.01
CA PHE A 8 -63.08 17.28 11.76
C PHE A 8 -61.68 17.46 11.18
N GLY A 9 -60.95 16.43 10.74
CA GLY A 9 -61.26 15.02 10.51
C GLY A 9 -60.00 14.34 9.93
N SER A 10 -59.99 13.01 9.96
CA SER A 10 -58.90 12.10 9.59
C SER A 10 -58.19 12.39 8.26
N ALA A 11 -56.87 12.20 8.23
CA ALA A 11 -56.14 11.91 7.00
C ALA A 11 -55.08 10.82 7.24
N LEU A 12 -55.21 9.77 6.44
CA LEU A 12 -54.36 8.59 6.32
C LEU A 12 -52.91 8.99 6.06
N ALA A 13 -52.00 8.74 7.00
CA ALA A 13 -50.57 8.92 6.78
C ALA A 13 -50.01 7.72 5.99
N ILE A 14 -50.09 7.76 4.67
CA ILE A 14 -49.31 6.86 3.80
C ILE A 14 -47.86 7.34 3.89
N GLY A 15 -47.10 6.76 4.82
CA GLY A 15 -45.67 7.00 4.96
C GLY A 15 -44.92 6.44 3.77
N ILE A 16 -44.59 7.29 2.79
CA ILE A 16 -43.62 6.99 1.76
C ILE A 16 -42.26 6.91 2.46
N PHE A 17 -41.85 5.71 2.85
CA PHE A 17 -40.45 5.42 3.17
C PHE A 17 -39.67 5.49 1.86
N GLY A 18 -39.22 6.70 1.51
CA GLY A 18 -38.20 6.87 0.50
C GLY A 18 -36.93 6.15 0.96
N LEU A 19 -36.59 5.06 0.30
CA LEU A 19 -35.25 4.47 0.37
C LEU A 19 -34.29 5.51 -0.20
N ILE A 20 -33.78 6.39 0.66
CA ILE A 20 -32.62 7.22 0.32
C ILE A 20 -31.46 6.24 0.17
N ALA A 21 -31.16 5.85 -1.06
CA ALA A 21 -29.90 5.22 -1.40
C ALA A 21 -28.81 6.23 -1.02
N LEU A 22 -28.19 6.03 0.15
CA LEU A 22 -27.01 6.77 0.54
C LEU A 22 -26.00 6.61 -0.61
N PRO A 23 -25.42 7.70 -1.13
CA PRO A 23 -24.42 7.57 -2.18
C PRO A 23 -23.28 6.74 -1.61
N ALA A 24 -23.07 5.56 -2.18
CA ALA A 24 -21.86 4.79 -1.94
C ALA A 24 -20.69 5.76 -2.23
N SER A 25 -19.92 6.09 -1.19
CA SER A 25 -18.78 6.98 -1.33
C SER A 25 -17.85 6.31 -2.33
N ALA A 26 -17.75 6.85 -3.55
CA ALA A 26 -16.94 6.25 -4.58
C ALA A 26 -15.47 6.36 -4.15
N GLN A 27 -14.97 5.23 -3.66
CA GLN A 27 -13.63 5.09 -3.13
C GLN A 27 -12.72 4.68 -4.30
N LEU A 28 -11.53 5.27 -4.40
CA LEU A 28 -10.57 4.86 -5.40
C LEU A 28 -10.29 3.35 -5.28
N SER A 29 -10.36 2.65 -6.41
CA SER A 29 -10.01 1.24 -6.55
C SER A 29 -8.55 0.99 -6.18
N ASP A 30 -8.22 -0.25 -5.82
CA ASP A 30 -6.84 -0.64 -5.53
C ASP A 30 -5.88 -0.35 -6.69
N THR A 31 -6.34 -0.49 -7.94
CA THR A 31 -5.55 -0.15 -9.12
C THR A 31 -5.27 1.35 -9.21
N GLN A 32 -6.24 2.21 -8.90
CA GLN A 32 -6.02 3.67 -8.85
C GLN A 32 -5.03 4.03 -7.73
N VAL A 33 -5.17 3.44 -6.54
CA VAL A 33 -4.24 3.62 -5.42
C VAL A 33 -2.82 3.20 -5.81
N ASP A 34 -2.66 2.04 -6.43
CA ASP A 34 -1.34 1.53 -6.85
C ASP A 34 -0.69 2.44 -7.90
N ARG A 35 -1.47 3.02 -8.82
CA ARG A 35 -0.96 4.02 -9.77
C ARG A 35 -0.53 5.31 -9.08
N ILE A 36 -1.24 5.77 -8.05
CA ILE A 36 -0.82 6.93 -7.25
C ILE A 36 0.49 6.63 -6.54
N VAL A 37 0.62 5.46 -5.93
CA VAL A 37 1.87 5.02 -5.27
C VAL A 37 3.04 5.01 -6.25
N GLU A 38 2.84 4.48 -7.45
CA GLU A 38 3.87 4.47 -8.48
C GLU A 38 4.21 5.90 -8.96
N ALA A 39 3.21 6.76 -9.12
CA ALA A 39 3.42 8.16 -9.49
C ALA A 39 4.29 8.91 -8.46
N LEU A 40 4.07 8.69 -7.17
CA LEU A 40 4.92 9.24 -6.11
C LEU A 40 6.36 8.71 -6.20
N ARG A 41 6.53 7.43 -6.51
CA ARG A 41 7.86 6.81 -6.69
C ARG A 41 8.63 7.49 -7.82
N GLN A 42 7.97 7.68 -8.97
CA GLN A 42 8.54 8.37 -10.13
C GLN A 42 8.86 9.83 -9.80
N ALA A 43 7.97 10.52 -9.09
CA ALA A 43 8.18 11.89 -8.65
C ALA A 43 9.38 12.02 -7.70
N SER A 44 9.60 11.00 -6.88
CA SER A 44 10.65 10.96 -5.85
C SER A 44 12.01 10.47 -6.36
N LYS A 45 12.14 10.13 -7.65
CA LYS A 45 13.46 9.82 -8.24
C LYS A 45 14.43 10.98 -7.97
N PRO A 46 15.48 10.76 -7.18
CA PRO A 46 16.34 11.83 -6.75
C PRO A 46 17.29 12.23 -7.88
N GLU A 47 17.63 13.52 -7.96
CA GLU A 47 18.65 14.01 -8.89
C GLU A 47 20.06 13.66 -8.39
N ASN A 48 20.23 13.52 -7.06
CA ASN A 48 21.48 13.18 -6.39
C ASN A 48 21.30 11.96 -5.46
N PRO A 49 22.27 11.05 -5.36
CA PRO A 49 22.11 9.79 -4.61
C PRO A 49 22.04 9.95 -3.08
N ASN A 50 22.54 11.06 -2.52
CA ASN A 50 22.64 11.28 -1.08
C ASN A 50 21.58 12.26 -0.57
N THR A 51 20.32 11.81 -0.50
CA THR A 51 19.21 12.65 0.00
C THR A 51 18.99 12.54 1.50
N GLY A 52 19.58 11.53 2.17
CA GLY A 52 19.25 11.19 3.56
C GLY A 52 17.84 10.62 3.74
N LEU A 53 17.17 10.29 2.63
CA LEU A 53 15.83 9.71 2.58
C LEU A 53 15.89 8.24 2.13
N TYR A 54 14.86 7.48 2.48
CA TYR A 54 14.87 6.03 2.38
C TYR A 54 13.83 5.53 1.37
N SER A 55 14.17 4.44 0.69
CA SER A 55 13.48 3.81 -0.43
C SER A 55 13.33 4.69 -1.67
N ASP A 56 12.76 4.10 -2.72
CA ASP A 56 12.39 4.81 -3.94
C ASP A 56 11.38 5.96 -3.71
N TRP A 57 10.62 5.93 -2.61
CA TRP A 57 9.65 6.97 -2.25
C TRP A 57 10.21 8.11 -1.40
N GLN A 58 11.52 8.06 -1.09
CA GLN A 58 12.23 9.12 -0.37
C GLN A 58 11.56 9.48 0.97
N VAL A 59 11.29 8.46 1.79
CA VAL A 59 10.65 8.61 3.10
C VAL A 59 11.67 9.09 4.13
N LYS A 60 11.28 10.06 4.97
CA LYS A 60 12.09 10.51 6.11
C LYS A 60 12.29 9.40 7.13
N ALA A 61 13.51 9.25 7.65
CA ALA A 61 13.85 8.22 8.64
C ALA A 61 12.90 8.20 9.85
N SER A 62 12.51 9.38 10.34
CA SER A 62 11.62 9.54 11.50
C SER A 62 10.19 9.04 11.28
N ASN A 63 9.72 8.94 10.04
CA ASN A 63 8.39 8.44 9.73
C ASN A 63 8.30 6.92 9.77
N ILE A 64 9.41 6.23 9.46
CA ILE A 64 9.44 4.81 9.16
C ILE A 64 8.97 3.93 10.33
N PRO A 65 9.44 4.12 11.58
CA PRO A 65 8.97 3.31 12.71
C PRO A 65 7.45 3.44 12.93
N ARG A 66 6.93 4.68 12.94
CA ARG A 66 5.50 4.94 13.15
C ARG A 66 4.64 4.36 12.04
N TRP A 67 5.03 4.55 10.77
CA TRP A 67 4.27 4.05 9.62
C TRP A 67 4.30 2.53 9.55
N SER A 68 5.45 1.91 9.78
CA SER A 68 5.56 0.44 9.80
C SER A 68 4.74 -0.20 10.91
N LYS A 69 4.69 0.41 12.11
CA LYS A 69 3.81 -0.06 13.18
C LYS A 69 2.33 0.00 12.80
N ALA A 70 1.89 1.13 12.24
CA ALA A 70 0.51 1.33 11.84
C ALA A 70 0.07 0.40 10.69
N CYS A 71 0.96 0.16 9.72
CA CYS A 71 0.62 -0.55 8.49
C CYS A 71 1.10 -2.01 8.42
N GLY A 72 2.04 -2.40 9.28
CA GLY A 72 2.66 -3.74 9.30
C GLY A 72 2.69 -4.38 10.69
N GLY A 73 2.11 -3.73 11.70
CA GLY A 73 1.96 -4.27 13.06
C GLY A 73 3.23 -4.22 13.92
N ARG A 74 4.37 -3.82 13.37
CA ARG A 74 5.64 -3.67 14.11
C ARG A 74 6.46 -2.51 13.57
N GLU A 75 7.25 -1.92 14.45
CA GLU A 75 8.25 -0.92 14.05
C GLU A 75 9.38 -1.60 13.29
N ILE A 76 9.87 -0.96 12.22
CA ILE A 76 11.06 -1.36 11.48
C ILE A 76 12.05 -0.19 11.40
N THR A 77 13.33 -0.50 11.23
CA THR A 77 14.37 0.53 11.11
C THR A 77 14.39 1.15 9.70
N PRO A 78 14.94 2.36 9.53
CA PRO A 78 15.16 2.94 8.20
C PRO A 78 16.01 2.04 7.28
N ALA A 79 17.03 1.37 7.82
CA ALA A 79 17.85 0.41 7.08
C ALA A 79 17.04 -0.81 6.61
N GLU A 80 16.18 -1.37 7.47
CA GLU A 80 15.26 -2.45 7.08
C GLU A 80 14.27 -2.00 6.00
N PHE A 81 13.74 -0.78 6.12
CA PHE A 81 12.82 -0.21 5.12
C PHE A 81 13.52 -0.03 3.77
N GLN A 82 14.76 0.46 3.75
CA GLN A 82 15.57 0.58 2.53
C GLN A 82 15.89 -0.77 1.90
N ALA A 83 16.24 -1.77 2.71
CA ALA A 83 16.68 -3.08 2.24
C ALA A 83 15.54 -3.94 1.67
N ASN A 84 14.28 -3.59 1.95
CA ASN A 84 13.11 -4.41 1.58
C ASN A 84 12.11 -3.60 0.73
N PRO A 85 12.34 -3.46 -0.60
CA PRO A 85 11.50 -2.63 -1.47
C PRO A 85 10.01 -3.02 -1.48
N GLY A 86 9.67 -4.30 -1.39
CA GLY A 86 8.27 -4.74 -1.33
C GLY A 86 7.60 -4.42 0.02
N THR A 87 8.36 -4.44 1.12
CA THR A 87 7.89 -3.95 2.43
C THR A 87 7.68 -2.44 2.41
N ALA A 88 8.63 -1.69 1.83
CA ALA A 88 8.50 -0.25 1.66
C ALA A 88 7.25 0.11 0.84
N ARG A 89 7.06 -0.56 -0.31
CA ARG A 89 5.85 -0.38 -1.14
C ARG A 89 4.58 -0.67 -0.35
N SER A 90 4.52 -1.78 0.37
CA SER A 90 3.33 -2.15 1.16
C SER A 90 2.97 -1.09 2.22
N ILE A 91 3.97 -0.58 2.95
CA ILE A 91 3.75 0.47 3.96
C ILE A 91 3.31 1.77 3.28
N VAL A 92 3.99 2.18 2.21
CA VAL A 92 3.62 3.39 1.45
C VAL A 92 2.20 3.30 0.90
N THR A 93 1.81 2.17 0.31
CA THR A 93 0.45 1.94 -0.18
C THR A 93 -0.57 2.06 0.94
N CYS A 94 -0.29 1.51 2.13
CA CYS A 94 -1.16 1.64 3.29
C CYS A 94 -1.32 3.12 3.73
N ILE A 95 -0.22 3.88 3.80
CA ILE A 95 -0.26 5.31 4.14
C ILE A 95 -1.03 6.12 3.09
N VAL A 96 -0.80 5.86 1.80
CA VAL A 96 -1.54 6.52 0.72
C VAL A 96 -3.03 6.24 0.81
N ARG A 97 -3.44 5.01 1.14
CA ARG A 97 -4.86 4.69 1.39
C ARG A 97 -5.42 5.46 2.57
N ASP A 98 -4.66 5.62 3.65
CA ASP A 98 -5.09 6.39 4.81
C ASP A 98 -5.30 7.88 4.47
N VAL A 99 -4.37 8.49 3.73
CA VAL A 99 -4.50 9.87 3.23
C VAL A 99 -5.73 10.03 2.34
N ILE A 100 -5.94 9.13 1.38
CA ILE A 100 -7.11 9.15 0.50
C ILE A 100 -8.41 9.02 1.30
N LYS A 101 -8.44 8.16 2.34
CA LYS A 101 -9.61 8.00 3.21
C LYS A 101 -9.91 9.28 4.00
N GLN A 102 -8.88 9.93 4.54
CA GLN A 102 -9.02 11.20 5.27
C GLN A 102 -9.56 12.32 4.35
N ASP A 103 -9.12 12.32 3.09
CA ASP A 103 -9.48 13.34 2.10
C ASP A 103 -10.68 12.97 1.21
N ALA A 104 -11.36 11.85 1.45
CA ALA A 104 -12.34 11.29 0.53
C ALA A 104 -13.42 12.30 0.09
N ARG A 105 -13.87 13.17 1.01
CA ARG A 105 -14.86 14.22 0.72
C ARG A 105 -14.33 15.31 -0.21
N ALA A 106 -13.08 15.73 -0.04
CA ALA A 106 -12.44 16.74 -0.86
C ALA A 106 -12.01 16.18 -2.23
N ILE A 107 -11.66 14.88 -2.29
CA ILE A 107 -11.28 14.20 -3.53
C ILE A 107 -12.50 13.91 -4.41
N GLY A 108 -13.60 13.42 -3.82
CA GLY A 108 -14.74 12.92 -4.58
C GLY A 108 -14.31 11.84 -5.59
N ASN A 109 -14.72 11.98 -6.85
CA ASN A 109 -14.38 11.05 -7.93
C ASN A 109 -13.24 11.56 -8.83
N ASN A 110 -12.46 12.54 -8.35
CA ASN A 110 -11.47 13.21 -9.17
C ASN A 110 -10.06 12.68 -8.87
N GLU A 111 -9.58 11.78 -9.72
CA GLU A 111 -8.25 11.18 -9.61
C GLU A 111 -7.13 12.23 -9.66
N THR A 112 -7.30 13.30 -10.44
CA THR A 112 -6.33 14.41 -10.50
C THR A 112 -6.21 15.10 -9.14
N ILE A 113 -7.34 15.36 -8.48
CA ILE A 113 -7.35 15.94 -7.13
C ILE A 113 -6.74 14.96 -6.12
N ALA A 114 -7.01 13.65 -6.25
CA ALA A 114 -6.39 12.64 -5.40
C ALA A 114 -4.86 12.66 -5.51
N VAL A 115 -4.32 12.65 -6.73
CA VAL A 115 -2.87 12.69 -6.96
C VAL A 115 -2.27 13.97 -6.41
N GLN A 116 -2.89 15.12 -6.66
CA GLN A 116 -2.42 16.42 -6.18
C GLN A 116 -2.36 16.49 -4.65
N ARG A 117 -3.44 16.08 -3.98
CA ARG A 117 -3.56 16.10 -2.53
C ARG A 117 -2.59 15.13 -1.87
N VAL A 118 -2.49 13.91 -2.38
CA VAL A 118 -1.53 12.91 -1.88
C VAL A 118 -0.09 13.39 -2.07
N ALA A 119 0.26 13.97 -3.23
CA ALA A 119 1.60 14.51 -3.47
C ALA A 119 1.92 15.70 -2.55
N ALA A 120 0.95 16.57 -2.27
CA ALA A 120 1.11 17.68 -1.34
C ALA A 120 1.32 17.18 0.10
N TRP A 121 0.50 16.21 0.53
CA TRP A 121 0.66 15.56 1.82
C TRP A 121 2.03 14.87 1.95
N TRP A 122 2.51 14.24 0.87
CA TRP A 122 3.83 13.60 0.85
C TRP A 122 4.97 14.58 1.16
N MET A 123 4.90 15.78 0.56
CA MET A 123 5.93 16.80 0.71
C MET A 123 5.82 17.59 2.03
N THR A 124 4.60 17.81 2.52
CA THR A 124 4.34 18.82 3.56
C THR A 124 3.60 18.29 4.79
N GLY A 125 3.00 17.11 4.71
CA GLY A 125 2.04 16.60 5.69
C GLY A 125 0.64 17.24 5.60
N ASP A 126 0.40 18.15 4.66
CA ASP A 126 -0.88 18.83 4.46
C ASP A 126 -1.35 18.72 3.00
N SER A 127 -2.44 17.99 2.81
CA SER A 127 -3.04 17.77 1.50
C SER A 127 -3.55 19.03 0.82
N ASN A 128 -3.83 20.11 1.56
CA ASN A 128 -4.39 21.35 1.00
C ASN A 128 -3.33 22.24 0.35
N LYS A 129 -2.05 21.92 0.53
CA LYS A 129 -0.92 22.68 -0.03
C LYS A 129 -0.58 22.35 -1.48
N PHE A 130 -1.44 21.60 -2.18
CA PHE A 130 -1.17 21.20 -3.56
C PHE A 130 -1.04 22.36 -4.56
N ALA A 131 -1.51 23.56 -4.19
CA ALA A 131 -1.35 24.79 -4.95
C ALA A 131 -0.10 25.61 -4.55
N ASP A 132 0.64 25.21 -3.52
CA ASP A 132 1.81 25.95 -3.03
C ASP A 132 2.95 25.92 -4.07
N ARG A 133 3.46 27.11 -4.43
CA ARG A 133 4.52 27.25 -5.45
C ARG A 133 5.79 26.47 -5.11
N ALA A 134 6.11 26.33 -3.83
CA ALA A 134 7.31 25.64 -3.35
C ALA A 134 7.32 24.14 -3.68
N ILE A 135 6.15 23.50 -3.73
CA ILE A 135 6.02 22.06 -4.01
C ILE A 135 5.38 21.77 -5.37
N ALA A 136 4.95 22.80 -6.10
CA ALA A 136 4.36 22.67 -7.43
C ALA A 136 5.20 21.80 -8.39
N PRO A 137 6.55 21.89 -8.45
CA PRO A 137 7.35 21.01 -9.29
C PRO A 137 7.15 19.51 -8.97
N TYR A 138 7.12 19.15 -7.69
CA TYR A 138 6.90 17.76 -7.25
C TYR A 138 5.48 17.29 -7.58
N VAL A 139 4.47 18.11 -7.27
CA VAL A 139 3.06 17.81 -7.56
C VAL A 139 2.83 17.61 -9.07
N GLN A 140 3.43 18.45 -9.91
CA GLN A 140 3.35 18.31 -11.36
C GLN A 140 4.04 17.04 -11.87
N LYS A 141 5.20 16.68 -11.30
CA LYS A 141 5.92 15.45 -11.65
C LYS A 141 5.09 14.21 -11.30
N ALA A 142 4.46 14.20 -10.12
CA ALA A 142 3.54 13.14 -9.72
C ALA A 142 2.33 13.05 -10.64
N LEU A 143 1.70 14.18 -11.00
CA LEU A 143 0.55 14.19 -11.90
C LEU A 143 0.90 13.66 -13.29
N ARG A 144 2.04 14.08 -13.85
CA ARG A 144 2.51 13.56 -15.15
C ARG A 144 2.78 12.06 -15.09
N ALA A 145 3.45 11.59 -14.05
CA ALA A 145 3.72 10.16 -13.87
C ALA A 145 2.43 9.33 -13.75
N TYR A 146 1.44 9.85 -13.03
CA TYR A 146 0.12 9.22 -12.92
C TYR A 146 -0.58 9.13 -14.28
N GLN A 147 -0.58 10.23 -15.04
CA GLN A 147 -1.17 10.29 -16.37
C GLN A 147 -0.50 9.29 -17.32
N THR A 148 0.83 9.24 -17.37
CA THR A 148 1.57 8.26 -18.18
C THR A 148 1.18 6.82 -17.81
N ALA A 149 1.16 6.50 -16.51
CA ALA A 149 0.78 5.16 -16.03
C ALA A 149 -0.71 4.82 -16.29
N SER A 150 -1.57 5.83 -16.45
CA SER A 150 -2.99 5.64 -16.79
C SER A 150 -3.23 5.46 -18.30
N THR A 151 -2.35 6.02 -19.14
CA THR A 151 -2.40 5.90 -20.60
C THR A 151 -1.69 4.66 -21.12
N GLU A 152 -0.70 4.17 -20.38
CA GLU A 152 -0.11 2.86 -20.64
C GLU A 152 -1.19 1.80 -20.39
N LYS A 153 -1.49 0.98 -21.41
CA LYS A 153 -2.28 -0.24 -21.25
C LYS A 153 -1.74 -0.91 -19.99
N PRO A 154 -2.56 -1.17 -18.96
CA PRO A 154 -2.04 -1.66 -17.70
C PRO A 154 -1.12 -2.83 -18.02
N ALA A 155 0.14 -2.76 -17.57
CA ALA A 155 0.95 -3.96 -17.45
C ALA A 155 0.02 -4.98 -16.80
N LYS A 156 -0.21 -6.11 -17.48
CA LYS A 156 -1.26 -7.09 -17.15
C LYS A 156 -1.44 -7.10 -15.63
N PRO A 157 -2.67 -6.90 -15.10
CA PRO A 157 -2.88 -6.76 -13.66
C PRO A 157 -2.02 -7.79 -12.95
N GLN A 158 -1.12 -7.34 -12.05
CA GLN A 158 -0.08 -8.21 -11.49
C GLN A 158 -0.75 -9.51 -11.07
N SER A 159 -0.38 -10.58 -11.76
CA SER A 159 -1.07 -11.85 -11.59
C SER A 159 -0.99 -12.23 -10.11
N PHE A 160 -1.97 -12.97 -9.59
CA PHE A 160 -1.87 -13.47 -8.21
C PHE A 160 -0.54 -14.19 -8.00
N TYR A 161 -0.07 -14.92 -9.01
CA TYR A 161 1.28 -15.43 -9.12
C TYR A 161 2.39 -14.40 -8.83
N GLU A 162 2.44 -13.26 -9.52
CA GLU A 162 3.48 -12.24 -9.30
C GLU A 162 3.43 -11.65 -7.89
N ARG A 163 2.23 -11.41 -7.37
CA ARG A 163 2.05 -10.92 -6.00
C ARG A 163 2.56 -11.93 -4.97
N TYR A 164 2.22 -13.20 -5.15
CA TYR A 164 2.68 -14.27 -4.27
C TYR A 164 4.19 -14.52 -4.39
N MET A 165 4.77 -14.49 -5.59
CA MET A 165 6.21 -14.62 -5.75
C MET A 165 6.97 -13.48 -5.07
N ASN A 166 6.52 -12.23 -5.27
CA ASN A 166 7.15 -11.07 -4.64
C ASN A 166 7.02 -11.14 -3.10
N ALA A 167 5.83 -11.45 -2.59
CA ALA A 167 5.60 -11.60 -1.14
C ALA A 167 6.42 -12.76 -0.53
N GLY A 168 6.61 -13.85 -1.28
CA GLY A 168 7.46 -14.97 -0.90
C GLY A 168 8.91 -14.56 -0.75
N TYR A 169 9.50 -13.89 -1.75
CA TYR A 169 10.89 -13.42 -1.68
C TYR A 169 11.09 -12.36 -0.60
N ASP A 170 10.13 -11.47 -0.39
CA ASP A 170 10.15 -10.52 0.71
C ASP A 170 10.15 -11.20 2.09
N ALA A 171 9.47 -12.34 2.23
CA ALA A 171 9.47 -13.10 3.47
C ALA A 171 10.81 -13.87 3.67
N VAL A 172 11.44 -14.33 2.58
CA VAL A 172 12.80 -14.90 2.63
C VAL A 172 13.80 -13.88 3.15
N GLN A 173 13.77 -12.65 2.64
CA GLN A 173 14.63 -11.54 3.11
C GLN A 173 14.46 -11.28 4.61
N ARG A 174 13.23 -11.41 5.11
CA ARG A 174 12.89 -11.27 6.53
C ARG A 174 13.21 -12.50 7.39
N LYS A 175 13.81 -13.55 6.80
CA LYS A 175 14.05 -14.86 7.41
C LYS A 175 12.77 -15.54 7.94
N ASP A 176 11.61 -15.09 7.49
CA ASP A 176 10.32 -15.69 7.82
C ASP A 176 10.02 -16.82 6.82
N GLN A 177 10.65 -17.96 7.08
CA GLN A 177 10.56 -19.12 6.19
C GLN A 177 9.14 -19.68 6.09
N ASN A 178 8.32 -19.56 7.14
CA ASN A 178 6.95 -20.07 7.15
C ASN A 178 6.06 -19.23 6.24
N THR A 179 6.14 -17.91 6.35
CA THR A 179 5.40 -16.99 5.48
C THR A 179 5.89 -17.08 4.03
N ALA A 180 7.21 -17.22 3.82
CA ALA A 180 7.78 -17.40 2.49
C ALA A 180 7.25 -18.68 1.81
N ARG A 181 7.22 -19.80 2.57
CA ARG A 181 6.67 -21.07 2.10
C ARG A 181 5.19 -20.94 1.72
N LEU A 182 4.39 -20.29 2.56
CA LEU A 182 2.97 -20.06 2.28
C LEU A 182 2.77 -19.30 0.96
N TYR A 183 3.52 -18.21 0.75
CA TYR A 183 3.38 -17.42 -0.46
C TYR A 183 3.85 -18.15 -1.72
N PHE A 184 4.99 -18.86 -1.67
CA PHE A 184 5.40 -19.66 -2.82
C PHE A 184 4.43 -20.81 -3.12
N GLN A 185 3.78 -21.39 -2.11
CA GLN A 185 2.72 -22.37 -2.31
C GLN A 185 1.52 -21.77 -3.03
N ARG A 186 1.06 -20.58 -2.62
CA ARG A 186 -0.03 -19.86 -3.31
C ARG A 186 0.34 -19.47 -4.75
N ALA A 187 1.62 -19.20 -5.02
CA ALA A 187 2.09 -18.98 -6.39
C ALA A 187 1.98 -20.25 -7.25
N LEU A 188 2.16 -21.45 -6.66
CA LEU A 188 1.96 -22.73 -7.34
C LEU A 188 0.48 -23.08 -7.51
N ASP A 189 -0.39 -22.67 -6.62
CA ASP A 189 -1.84 -22.85 -6.82
C ASP A 189 -2.31 -22.10 -8.10
N GLU A 190 -1.70 -20.95 -8.39
CA GLU A 190 -1.92 -20.18 -9.61
C GLU A 190 -1.16 -20.74 -10.83
N ARG A 191 0.05 -21.28 -10.62
CA ARG A 191 0.91 -21.85 -11.67
C ARG A 191 1.59 -23.14 -11.21
N PRO A 192 0.92 -24.31 -11.29
CA PRO A 192 1.36 -25.55 -10.64
C PRO A 192 2.72 -26.10 -11.07
N GLN A 193 3.21 -25.70 -12.26
CA GLN A 193 4.47 -26.18 -12.82
C GLN A 193 5.54 -25.07 -12.93
N ASP A 194 5.35 -23.95 -12.23
CA ASP A 194 6.31 -22.85 -12.28
C ASP A 194 7.65 -23.25 -11.63
N LYS A 195 8.70 -23.23 -12.45
CA LYS A 195 10.04 -23.68 -12.03
C LYS A 195 10.65 -22.78 -10.96
N PHE A 196 10.29 -21.49 -10.91
CA PHE A 196 10.85 -20.53 -9.96
C PHE A 196 10.21 -20.70 -8.58
N ALA A 197 8.90 -20.85 -8.50
CA ALA A 197 8.19 -21.10 -7.24
C ALA A 197 8.60 -22.46 -6.63
N LEU A 198 8.70 -23.51 -7.45
CA LEU A 198 9.23 -24.81 -7.04
C LEU A 198 10.68 -24.69 -6.52
N GLN A 199 11.53 -23.94 -7.21
CA GLN A 199 12.91 -23.74 -6.78
C GLN A 199 13.00 -22.99 -5.45
N ALA A 200 12.18 -21.95 -5.25
CA ALA A 200 12.17 -21.17 -4.03
C ALA A 200 11.76 -22.02 -2.81
N LEU A 201 10.76 -22.90 -2.95
CA LEU A 201 10.39 -23.87 -1.91
C LEU A 201 11.52 -24.87 -1.61
N ARG A 202 12.22 -25.37 -2.64
CA ARG A 202 13.38 -26.25 -2.45
C ARG A 202 14.50 -25.56 -1.67
N ASN A 203 14.81 -24.31 -2.00
CA ASN A 203 15.84 -23.53 -1.32
C ASN A 203 15.49 -23.32 0.17
N LEU A 204 14.21 -23.06 0.48
CA LEU A 204 13.74 -22.95 1.87
C LEU A 204 13.87 -24.28 2.64
N GLY A 205 13.55 -25.40 2.01
CA GLY A 205 13.69 -26.73 2.61
C GLY A 205 15.14 -27.10 2.92
N ALA A 206 16.09 -26.71 2.06
CA ALA A 206 17.53 -26.91 2.30
C ALA A 206 18.01 -26.08 3.50
N ALA A 207 17.70 -24.77 3.52
CA ALA A 207 18.11 -23.88 4.61
C ALA A 207 17.58 -24.31 5.99
N GLN A 208 16.37 -24.89 6.03
CA GLN A 208 15.81 -25.39 7.28
C GLN A 208 16.47 -26.68 7.79
N ARG A 209 16.97 -27.54 6.89
CA ARG A 209 17.74 -28.74 7.27
C ARG A 209 19.10 -28.37 7.88
N ASP A 210 19.77 -27.37 7.32
CA ASP A 210 21.05 -26.88 7.84
C ASP A 210 20.90 -26.24 9.22
N SER A 211 19.78 -25.56 9.46
CA SER A 211 19.46 -24.94 10.76
C SER A 211 19.14 -25.97 11.86
N ASN A 212 18.70 -27.18 11.48
CA ASN A 212 18.24 -28.22 12.41
C ASN A 212 19.30 -29.32 12.67
N ARG A 213 20.53 -29.15 12.16
CA ARG A 213 21.63 -30.07 12.45
C ARG A 213 22.16 -29.80 13.86
N PRO A 214 22.07 -30.75 14.81
CA PRO A 214 22.76 -30.61 16.09
C PRO A 214 24.26 -30.55 15.79
N THR A 215 24.96 -29.58 16.38
CA THR A 215 26.42 -29.50 16.30
C THR A 215 27.01 -30.84 16.70
N PRO A 216 27.83 -31.50 15.87
CA PRO A 216 28.55 -32.68 16.30
C PRO A 216 29.47 -32.28 17.45
N ILE A 217 29.21 -32.82 18.64
CA ILE A 217 30.20 -32.85 19.71
C ILE A 217 31.24 -33.88 19.29
N THR A 218 32.17 -33.50 18.42
CA THR A 218 33.39 -34.29 18.23
C THR A 218 34.38 -33.88 19.31
N GLU A 219 34.22 -34.59 20.43
CA GLU A 219 35.25 -35.16 21.28
C GLU A 219 36.68 -35.02 20.72
N LYS A 220 37.54 -34.47 21.58
CA LYS A 220 38.98 -34.30 21.40
C LYS A 220 39.62 -35.69 21.21
N PRO A 221 40.53 -35.90 20.24
CA PRO A 221 41.22 -37.18 20.13
C PRO A 221 42.11 -37.35 21.37
N ASN A 222 41.89 -38.42 22.11
CA ASN A 222 42.74 -38.85 23.19
C ASN A 222 43.81 -39.81 22.63
N ARG A 223 45.07 -39.41 22.81
CA ARG A 223 46.35 -40.04 22.40
C ARG A 223 46.69 -40.11 20.92
#